data_AF-A0A537NPI0-F1
#
_entry.id   AF-A0A537NPI0-F1
#
_cell.length_a   1.000
_cell.length_b   1.000
_cell.length_c   1.000
_cell.angle_alpha   90.00
_cell.angle_beta   90.00
_cell.angle_gamma   90.00
#
_symmetry.space_group_name_H-M   'P 1'
#
loop_
_entity.id
_entity.type
_entity.pdbx_description
1 polymer ?
#
loop_
_entity_poly.entity_id
_entity_poly.type
_entity_poly.pdbx_seq_one_letter_code
_entity_poly.pdbx_strand_id
1 'polypeptide(L)'
;MNVDVRPIRTAAESALALNFAAAKSKLPGADEIAALRDAAFRRFEAEGLPSRRVEEWKYTDLRALMAEAKPLARLPDAAAKRRALEQSTLLVEARRIVLVDGSFVPELSDLERLEPGLAIRSMSAALAQAERGLVSELGNVAPNTDLAMAL
;
A
#
# COMPACT_ATOMS: atom_id res chain seq x y z
N MET A 1 37.47 -8.23 -6.90
CA MET A 1 36.45 -9.23 -6.50
C MET A 1 35.64 -8.60 -5.37
N ASN A 2 34.53 -7.92 -5.69
CA ASN A 2 33.67 -7.36 -4.65
C ASN A 2 32.79 -8.48 -4.13
N VAL A 3 33.00 -8.87 -2.88
CA VAL A 3 32.07 -9.75 -2.17
C VAL A 3 30.82 -8.94 -1.92
N ASP A 4 29.73 -9.30 -2.59
CA ASP A 4 28.42 -8.73 -2.36
C ASP A 4 27.89 -9.28 -1.04
N VAL A 5 28.27 -8.62 0.06
CA VAL A 5 27.83 -8.99 1.41
C VAL A 5 26.37 -8.62 1.53
N ARG A 6 25.47 -9.58 1.25
CA ARG A 6 24.05 -9.41 1.53
C ARG A 6 23.87 -9.21 3.03
N PRO A 7 23.34 -8.06 3.49
CA PRO A 7 23.09 -7.86 4.91
C PRO A 7 22.15 -8.96 5.42
N ILE A 8 22.43 -9.47 6.62
CA ILE A 8 21.57 -10.46 7.28
C ILE A 8 20.17 -9.83 7.41
N ARG A 9 19.15 -10.50 6.86
CA ARG A 9 17.77 -10.02 6.94
C ARG A 9 17.29 -10.01 8.39
N THR A 10 16.56 -8.97 8.78
CA THR A 10 15.89 -8.95 10.08
C THR A 10 14.71 -9.93 10.10
N ALA A 11 14.20 -10.21 11.30
CA ALA A 11 12.97 -10.96 11.47
C ALA A 11 11.78 -10.26 10.78
N ALA A 12 11.69 -8.93 10.89
CA ALA A 12 10.65 -8.14 10.22
C ALA A 12 10.74 -8.23 8.69
N GLU A 13 11.93 -8.09 8.11
CA GLU A 13 12.13 -8.21 6.66
C GLU A 13 11.75 -9.59 6.14
N SER A 14 12.11 -10.64 6.88
CA SER A 14 11.76 -12.02 6.56
C SER A 14 10.24 -12.23 6.62
N ALA A 15 9.58 -11.69 7.64
CA ALA A 15 8.13 -11.77 7.79
C ALA A 15 7.38 -10.97 6.71
N LEU A 16 7.88 -9.79 6.30
CA LEU A 16 7.33 -9.03 5.18
C LEU A 16 7.41 -9.83 3.86
N ALA A 17 8.54 -10.49 3.60
CA ALA A 17 8.71 -11.34 2.43
C ALA A 17 7.72 -12.51 2.40
N LEU A 18 7.52 -13.18 3.54
CA LEU A 18 6.52 -14.23 3.67
C LEU A 18 5.09 -13.71 3.45
N ASN A 19 4.76 -12.55 4.02
CA ASN A 19 3.44 -11.93 3.86
C ASN A 19 3.16 -11.59 2.39
N PHE A 20 4.14 -11.01 1.68
CA PHE A 20 3.98 -10.69 0.26
C PHE A 20 3.83 -11.96 -0.58
N ALA A 21 4.68 -12.96 -0.38
CA ALA A 21 4.60 -14.23 -1.10
C ALA A 21 3.23 -14.92 -0.93
N ALA A 22 2.66 -14.88 0.28
CA ALA A 22 1.35 -15.45 0.58
C ALA A 22 0.16 -14.65 0.01
N ALA A 23 0.34 -13.34 -0.21
CA ALA A 23 -0.72 -12.44 -0.64
C ALA A 23 -0.72 -12.16 -2.15
N LYS A 24 0.45 -12.18 -2.82
CA LYS A 24 0.61 -11.60 -4.16
C LYS A 24 -0.32 -12.16 -5.23
N SER A 25 -0.63 -13.46 -5.19
CA SER A 25 -1.55 -14.10 -6.15
C SER A 25 -3.02 -13.72 -5.95
N LYS A 26 -3.37 -13.08 -4.82
CA LYS A 26 -4.72 -12.63 -4.48
C LYS A 26 -4.92 -11.13 -4.67
N LEU A 27 -3.85 -10.39 -4.99
CA LEU A 27 -3.93 -8.93 -5.16
C LEU A 27 -4.58 -8.58 -6.50
N PRO A 28 -5.41 -7.51 -6.56
CA PRO A 28 -6.09 -7.10 -7.78
C PRO A 28 -5.13 -6.46 -8.79
N GLY A 29 -5.41 -6.65 -10.08
CA GLY A 29 -4.61 -6.13 -11.20
C GLY A 29 -4.17 -7.26 -12.12
N ALA A 30 -4.17 -6.99 -13.43
CA ALA A 30 -3.66 -7.89 -14.46
C ALA A 30 -2.14 -8.06 -14.37
N ASP A 31 -1.56 -8.87 -15.27
CA ASP A 31 -0.14 -9.27 -15.27
C ASP A 31 0.84 -8.09 -15.17
N GLU A 32 0.54 -6.96 -15.82
CA GLU A 32 1.39 -5.75 -15.77
C GLU A 32 1.52 -5.20 -14.35
N ILE A 33 0.41 -5.11 -13.61
CA ILE A 33 0.40 -4.61 -12.23
C ILE A 33 1.05 -5.63 -11.28
N ALA A 34 0.85 -6.93 -11.53
CA ALA A 34 1.53 -7.97 -10.78
C ALA A 34 3.05 -7.91 -10.99
N ALA A 35 3.50 -7.63 -12.22
CA ALA A 35 4.91 -7.48 -12.56
C ALA A 35 5.55 -6.25 -11.89
N LEU A 36 4.83 -5.12 -11.80
CA LEU A 36 5.28 -3.94 -11.05
C LEU A 36 5.52 -4.30 -9.58
N ARG A 37 4.53 -4.90 -8.92
CA ARG A 37 4.65 -5.34 -7.51
C ARG A 37 5.79 -6.31 -7.28
N ASP A 38 5.96 -7.29 -8.16
CA ASP A 38 7.08 -8.23 -8.07
C ASP A 38 8.42 -7.52 -8.26
N ALA A 39 8.52 -6.52 -9.15
CA ALA A 39 9.73 -5.71 -9.32
C ALA A 39 10.04 -4.85 -8.09
N ALA A 40 9.06 -4.15 -7.53
CA ALA A 40 9.24 -3.39 -6.29
C ALA A 40 9.65 -4.29 -5.12
N PHE A 41 9.00 -5.45 -4.98
CA PHE A 41 9.33 -6.35 -3.88
C PHE A 41 10.71 -7.00 -4.03
N ARG A 42 11.16 -7.29 -5.25
CA ARG A 42 12.56 -7.74 -5.50
C ARG A 42 13.57 -6.68 -5.08
N ARG A 43 13.28 -5.41 -5.32
CA ARG A 43 14.12 -4.30 -4.86
C ARG A 43 14.17 -4.27 -3.32
N PHE A 44 13.03 -4.47 -2.67
CA PHE A 44 12.97 -4.60 -1.21
C PHE A 44 13.77 -5.80 -0.68
N GLU A 45 13.70 -6.94 -1.37
CA GLU A 45 14.46 -8.13 -0.99
C GLU A 45 15.97 -7.96 -1.10
N ALA A 46 16.44 -7.08 -1.99
CA ALA A 46 17.84 -6.75 -2.20
C ALA A 46 18.34 -5.68 -1.22
N GLU A 47 17.57 -4.61 -1.02
CA GLU A 47 17.96 -3.44 -0.23
C GLU A 47 17.60 -3.56 1.26
N GLY A 48 16.53 -4.29 1.59
CA GLY A 48 15.97 -4.40 2.94
C GLY A 48 15.22 -3.14 3.39
N LEU A 49 14.84 -3.08 4.66
CA LEU A 49 14.28 -1.87 5.24
C LEU A 49 15.34 -0.76 5.28
N PRO A 50 14.99 0.49 4.93
CA PRO A 50 15.90 1.62 5.02
C PRO A 50 16.46 1.79 6.43
N SER A 51 17.74 2.15 6.49
CA SER A 51 18.46 2.46 7.73
C SER A 51 19.11 3.84 7.62
N ARG A 52 19.72 4.34 8.71
CA ARG A 52 20.42 5.64 8.72
C ARG A 52 21.59 5.76 7.74
N ARG A 53 21.99 4.67 7.06
CA ARG A 53 23.01 4.67 6.00
C ARG A 53 22.47 5.23 4.67
N VAL A 54 21.15 5.24 4.49
CA VAL A 54 20.48 5.88 3.36
C VAL A 54 20.20 7.33 3.78
N GLU A 55 20.63 8.31 2.98
CA GLU A 55 20.57 9.73 3.38
C GLU A 55 19.12 10.20 3.62
N GLU A 56 18.14 9.75 2.82
CA GLU A 56 16.72 10.06 3.06
C GLU A 56 16.20 9.55 4.42
N TRP A 57 16.85 8.52 4.98
CA TRP A 57 16.47 7.86 6.24
C TRP A 57 17.46 8.14 7.39
N LYS A 58 18.37 9.09 7.22
CA LYS A 58 19.42 9.45 8.21
C LYS A 58 18.88 9.72 9.62
N TYR A 59 17.70 10.33 9.69
CA TYR A 59 17.05 10.70 10.95
C TYR A 59 15.91 9.77 11.35
N THR A 60 15.60 8.75 10.55
CA THR A 60 14.51 7.79 10.81
C THR A 60 15.00 6.40 10.43
N ASP A 61 15.48 5.65 11.42
CA ASP A 61 15.99 4.30 11.17
C ASP A 61 14.82 3.32 11.08
N LEU A 62 14.18 3.18 9.92
CA LEU A 62 12.99 2.34 9.79
C LEU A 62 13.30 0.88 10.10
N ARG A 63 14.47 0.39 9.68
CA ARG A 63 14.97 -0.96 9.99
C ARG A 63 15.07 -1.20 11.51
N ALA A 64 15.51 -0.21 12.29
CA ALA A 64 15.54 -0.32 13.75
C ALA A 64 14.17 -0.12 14.40
N LEU A 65 13.33 0.76 13.85
CA LEU A 65 11.98 1.03 14.37
C LEU A 65 11.02 -0.16 14.15
N MET A 66 11.21 -0.92 13.07
CA MET A 66 10.35 -2.04 12.71
C MET A 66 10.97 -3.37 13.14
N ALA A 67 10.96 -3.65 14.44
CA ALA A 67 11.48 -4.89 15.02
C ALA A 67 10.71 -6.14 14.55
N GLU A 68 9.41 -5.99 14.27
CA GLU A 68 8.49 -7.06 13.88
C GLU A 68 7.53 -6.56 12.79
N ALA A 69 7.26 -7.41 11.79
CA ALA A 69 6.23 -7.13 10.81
C ALA A 69 4.87 -7.56 11.36
N LYS A 70 3.92 -6.63 11.37
CA LYS A 70 2.54 -6.93 11.76
C LYS A 70 1.83 -7.70 10.63
N PRO A 71 0.85 -8.56 10.97
CA PRO A 71 0.06 -9.27 9.96
C PRO A 71 -0.70 -8.28 9.07
N LEU A 72 -1.05 -8.72 7.86
CA LEU A 72 -1.93 -7.94 7.00
C LEU A 72 -3.26 -7.67 7.71
N ALA A 73 -3.76 -6.45 7.56
CA ALA A 73 -5.06 -6.09 8.10
C ALA A 73 -6.16 -6.98 7.52
N ARG A 74 -7.07 -7.43 8.38
CA ARG A 74 -8.30 -8.09 7.97
C ARG A 74 -9.28 -7.07 7.41
N LEU A 75 -10.23 -7.54 6.60
CA LEU A 75 -11.34 -6.69 6.17
C LEU A 75 -12.10 -6.13 7.39
N PRO A 76 -12.54 -4.86 7.34
CA PRO A 76 -13.16 -4.21 8.47
C PRO A 76 -14.48 -4.89 8.84
N ASP A 77 -14.60 -5.28 10.10
CA ASP A 77 -15.85 -5.81 10.66
C ASP A 77 -16.79 -4.70 11.11
N ALA A 78 -17.98 -5.08 11.60
CA ALA A 78 -18.97 -4.13 12.09
C ALA A 78 -18.45 -3.23 13.23
N ALA A 79 -17.54 -3.72 14.07
CA ALA A 79 -16.96 -2.93 15.16
C ALA A 79 -15.96 -1.90 14.64
N ALA A 80 -15.11 -2.28 13.68
CA ALA A 80 -14.19 -1.36 13.01
C ALA A 80 -14.93 -0.27 12.23
N LYS A 81 -15.98 -0.64 11.50
CA LYS A 81 -16.86 0.29 10.78
C LYS A 81 -17.55 1.27 11.72
N ARG A 82 -18.09 0.80 12.85
CA ARG A 82 -18.73 1.68 13.84
C ARG A 82 -17.74 2.70 14.42
N ARG A 83 -16.53 2.27 14.81
CA ARG A 83 -15.49 3.18 15.29
C ARG A 83 -15.12 4.23 14.23
N ALA A 84 -14.98 3.82 12.98
CA ALA A 84 -14.70 4.73 11.88
C ALA A 84 -15.81 5.78 11.73
N LEU A 85 -17.08 5.37 11.78
CA LEU A 85 -18.22 6.27 11.70
C LEU A 85 -18.21 7.30 12.84
N GLU A 86 -18.01 6.86 14.08
CA GLU A 86 -17.94 7.73 15.28
C GLU A 86 -16.82 8.76 15.18
N GLN A 87 -15.74 8.45 14.47
CA GLN A 87 -14.58 9.33 14.27
C GLN A 87 -14.64 10.16 12.97
N SER A 88 -15.66 9.96 12.14
CA SER A 88 -15.73 10.51 10.77
C SER A 88 -16.41 11.87 10.66
N THR A 89 -16.46 12.65 11.74
CA THR A 89 -17.04 13.99 11.72
C THR A 89 -16.17 14.95 10.91
N LEU A 90 -16.74 15.50 9.84
CA LEU A 90 -16.10 16.55 9.05
C LEU A 90 -16.47 17.93 9.63
N LEU A 91 -15.49 18.82 9.75
CA LEU A 91 -15.69 20.20 10.23
C LEU A 91 -16.09 21.17 9.09
N VAL A 92 -16.24 20.65 7.88
CA VAL A 92 -16.54 21.40 6.66
C VAL A 92 -17.55 20.61 5.82
N GLU A 93 -18.29 21.32 4.97
CA GLU A 93 -19.12 20.68 3.95
C GLU A 93 -18.21 20.05 2.89
N ALA A 94 -18.08 18.73 2.95
CA ALA A 94 -17.24 17.96 2.03
C ALA A 94 -17.79 16.55 1.87
N ARG A 95 -17.39 15.91 0.77
CA ARG A 95 -17.68 14.49 0.51
C ARG A 95 -16.83 13.62 1.42
N ARG A 96 -17.46 12.74 2.20
CA ARG A 96 -16.76 11.77 3.02
C ARG A 96 -16.43 10.51 2.23
N ILE A 97 -15.14 10.13 2.18
CA ILE A 97 -14.65 8.85 1.65
C ILE A 97 -13.96 8.12 2.79
N VAL A 98 -14.48 6.94 3.14
CA VAL A 98 -14.02 6.20 4.33
C VAL A 98 -13.14 5.03 3.91
N LEU A 99 -11.92 5.00 4.46
CA LEU A 99 -11.03 3.85 4.42
C LEU A 99 -10.79 3.37 5.86
N VAL A 100 -10.93 2.07 6.09
CA VAL A 100 -10.68 1.42 7.38
C VAL A 100 -9.65 0.33 7.15
N ASP A 101 -8.51 0.44 7.84
CA ASP A 101 -7.38 -0.50 7.75
C ASP A 101 -6.95 -0.78 6.29
N GLY A 102 -6.93 0.27 5.45
CA GLY A 102 -6.57 0.18 4.03
C GLY A 102 -7.68 -0.32 3.09
N SER A 103 -8.86 -0.65 3.61
CA SER A 103 -10.03 -1.07 2.82
C SER A 103 -11.04 0.06 2.66
N PHE A 104 -11.48 0.31 1.43
CA PHE A 104 -12.59 1.24 1.15
C PHE A 104 -13.91 0.70 1.71
N VAL A 105 -14.68 1.53 2.41
CA VAL A 105 -15.98 1.18 3.01
C VAL A 105 -17.09 2.00 2.36
N PRO A 106 -17.74 1.48 1.30
CA PRO A 106 -18.75 2.21 0.52
C PRO A 106 -19.93 2.70 1.36
N GLU A 107 -20.41 1.88 2.29
CA GLU A 107 -21.61 2.17 3.10
C GLU A 107 -21.41 3.29 4.14
N LEU A 108 -20.17 3.71 4.39
CA LEU A 108 -19.84 4.85 5.24
C LEU A 108 -19.39 6.08 4.42
N SER A 109 -19.34 5.95 3.10
CA SER A 109 -18.86 6.99 2.18
C SER A 109 -20.04 7.65 1.46
N ASP A 110 -19.90 8.93 1.12
CA ASP A 110 -20.92 9.65 0.39
C ASP A 110 -20.73 9.40 -1.12
N LEU A 111 -21.54 8.48 -1.65
CA LEU A 111 -21.48 8.00 -3.03
C LEU A 111 -22.73 8.31 -3.85
N GLU A 112 -23.73 8.92 -3.23
CA GLU A 112 -24.96 9.35 -3.89
C GLU A 112 -24.83 10.75 -4.48
N ARG A 113 -25.69 11.08 -5.45
CA ARG A 113 -25.82 12.42 -6.05
C ARG A 113 -24.49 12.99 -6.58
N LEU A 114 -23.67 12.12 -7.17
CA LEU A 114 -22.40 12.52 -7.78
C LEU A 114 -22.62 13.56 -8.88
N GLU A 115 -21.71 14.52 -8.94
CA GLU A 115 -21.66 15.52 -9.99
C GLU A 115 -21.46 14.87 -11.37
N PRO A 116 -22.03 15.43 -12.45
CA PRO A 116 -21.82 14.91 -13.80
C PRO A 116 -20.32 14.77 -14.14
N GLY A 117 -19.92 13.58 -14.58
CA GLY A 117 -18.52 13.26 -14.91
C GLY A 117 -17.66 12.76 -13.74
N LEU A 118 -18.19 12.75 -12.50
CA LEU A 118 -17.45 12.27 -11.34
C LEU A 118 -17.81 10.83 -10.99
N ALA A 119 -16.80 9.96 -10.97
CA ALA A 119 -16.93 8.59 -10.51
C ALA A 119 -16.02 8.34 -9.31
N ILE A 120 -16.56 7.68 -8.27
CA ILE A 120 -15.77 7.21 -7.13
C ILE A 120 -15.94 5.71 -7.00
N ARG A 121 -14.80 5.01 -6.89
CA ARG A 121 -14.72 3.55 -6.74
C ARG A 121 -13.43 3.20 -6.01
N SER A 122 -13.33 1.97 -5.50
CA SER A 122 -12.05 1.51 -4.94
C SER A 122 -11.02 1.26 -6.04
N MET A 123 -9.76 1.59 -5.75
CA MET A 123 -8.65 1.26 -6.65
C MET A 123 -8.56 -0.25 -6.88
N SER A 124 -8.86 -1.07 -5.87
CA SER A 124 -8.91 -2.54 -6.00
C SER A 124 -9.91 -3.01 -7.06
N ALA A 125 -11.11 -2.40 -7.13
CA ALA A 125 -12.12 -2.74 -8.12
C ALA A 125 -11.70 -2.28 -9.52
N ALA A 126 -11.13 -1.07 -9.64
CA ALA A 126 -10.63 -0.54 -10.90
C ALA A 126 -9.49 -1.38 -11.49
N LEU A 127 -8.56 -1.83 -10.64
CA LEU A 127 -7.47 -2.73 -11.04
C LEU A 127 -7.99 -4.12 -11.44
N ALA A 128 -8.98 -4.67 -10.73
CA ALA A 128 -9.60 -5.94 -11.08
C ALA A 128 -10.33 -5.89 -12.44
N GLN A 129 -10.80 -4.71 -12.85
CA GLN A 129 -11.43 -4.47 -14.16
C GLN A 129 -10.43 -4.07 -15.26
N ALA A 130 -9.13 -4.00 -14.95
CA ALA A 130 -8.08 -3.57 -15.88
C ALA A 130 -8.40 -2.23 -16.58
N GLU A 131 -8.86 -1.24 -15.82
CA GLU A 131 -9.16 0.10 -16.34
C GLU A 131 -7.89 0.74 -16.93
N ARG A 132 -7.81 0.80 -18.26
CA ARG A 132 -6.59 1.20 -18.99
C ARG A 132 -6.02 2.54 -18.54
N GLY A 133 -6.88 3.55 -18.33
CA GLY A 133 -6.43 4.89 -17.92
C GLY A 133 -5.85 4.95 -16.50
N LEU A 134 -6.17 3.97 -15.63
CA LEU A 134 -5.52 3.85 -14.33
C LEU A 134 -4.21 3.07 -14.44
N VAL A 135 -4.23 1.95 -15.17
CA VAL A 135 -3.06 1.06 -15.31
C VAL A 135 -1.88 1.80 -15.96
N SER A 136 -2.13 2.66 -16.96
CA SER A 136 -1.07 3.43 -17.64
C SER A 136 -0.38 4.48 -16.75
N GLU A 137 -1.06 4.98 -15.72
CA GLU A 137 -0.56 6.06 -14.86
C GLU A 137 0.08 5.54 -13.57
N LEU A 138 -0.16 4.27 -13.22
CA LEU A 138 0.29 3.73 -11.95
C LEU A 138 1.84 3.67 -11.90
N GLY A 139 2.43 4.28 -10.87
CA GLY A 139 3.88 4.36 -10.69
C GLY A 139 4.58 5.47 -11.49
N ASN A 140 3.83 6.23 -12.30
CA ASN A 140 4.39 7.29 -13.16
C ASN A 140 4.20 8.72 -12.61
N VAL A 141 3.31 8.89 -11.63
CA VAL A 141 2.90 10.22 -11.11
C VAL A 141 3.93 10.83 -10.15
N ALA A 142 4.68 10.01 -9.41
CA ALA A 142 5.68 10.47 -8.44
C ALA A 142 7.01 9.73 -8.64
N PRO A 143 8.17 10.36 -8.34
CA PRO A 143 9.47 9.70 -8.46
C PRO A 143 9.52 8.43 -7.61
N ASN A 144 9.80 7.30 -8.26
CA ASN A 144 9.97 5.99 -7.63
C ASN A 144 11.45 5.72 -7.27
N THR A 145 12.09 6.70 -6.63
CA THR A 145 13.51 6.61 -6.24
C THR A 145 13.66 6.01 -4.85
N ASP A 146 12.71 6.27 -3.93
CA ASP A 146 12.68 5.68 -2.60
C ASP A 146 12.04 4.29 -2.64
N LEU A 147 12.73 3.30 -2.07
CA LEU A 147 12.24 1.94 -1.91
C LEU A 147 10.89 1.89 -1.19
N ALA A 148 10.67 2.74 -0.19
CA ALA A 148 9.42 2.78 0.56
C ALA A 148 8.23 3.26 -0.28
N MET A 149 8.50 3.90 -1.42
CA MET A 149 7.50 4.43 -2.35
C MET A 149 7.39 3.57 -3.62
N ALA A 150 8.09 2.44 -3.69
CA ALA A 150 8.06 1.56 -4.84
C ALA A 150 6.75 0.78 -4.94
N LEU A 151 6.31 0.60 -6.19
CA LEU A 151 5.02 0.02 -6.57
C LEU A 151 5.20 -1.32 -7.28
#